data_AF-A0A915J4X8-F1
#
_entry.id   AF-A0A915J4X8-F1
#
_cell.length_a   1.000
_cell.length_b   1.000
_cell.length_c   1.000
_cell.angle_alpha   90.00
_cell.angle_beta   90.00
_cell.angle_gamma   90.00
#
_symmetry.space_group_name_H-M   'P 1'
#
loop_
_entity.id
_entity.type
_entity.pdbx_description
1 polymer ?
#
loop_
_entity_poly.entity_id
_entity_poly.type
_entity_poly.pdbx_seq_one_letter_code
_entity_poly.pdbx_strand_id
1 'polypeptide(L)'
;MLYLDHKKICRAARTTGHKAHAELCSSHELVKEIMDGVKMGLQECGHQLRFHQWNCSQKYRSIGKMMTRSTKETAFVQAITSAGISFQVAQACRKGQISSCFCKHDKQRQASADAVQTFQWDDCSHTCSRDLGT
;
A
#
# COMPACT_ATOMS: atom_id res chain seq x y z
N MET A 1 2.90 -18.28 -8.88
CA MET A 1 3.24 -16.97 -8.28
C MET A 1 2.26 -15.94 -8.84
N LEU A 2 1.58 -15.14 -8.01
CA LEU A 2 0.55 -14.18 -8.42
C LEU A 2 1.13 -13.15 -9.39
N TYR A 3 0.44 -12.90 -10.51
CA TYR A 3 0.69 -11.76 -11.39
C TYR A 3 -0.54 -10.86 -11.37
N LEU A 4 -0.61 -9.97 -10.38
CA LEU A 4 -1.59 -8.89 -10.38
C LEU A 4 -1.07 -7.83 -11.35
N ASP A 5 -1.65 -7.83 -12.56
CA ASP A 5 -1.21 -6.95 -13.64
C ASP A 5 -1.85 -5.56 -13.47
N HIS A 6 -1.01 -4.55 -13.22
CA HIS A 6 -1.45 -3.17 -13.08
C HIS A 6 -2.32 -2.73 -14.27
N LYS A 7 -2.01 -3.16 -15.50
CA LYS A 7 -2.73 -2.73 -16.71
C LYS A 7 -4.15 -3.25 -16.73
N LYS A 8 -4.37 -4.48 -16.24
CA LYS A 8 -5.70 -5.09 -16.18
C LYS A 8 -6.56 -4.43 -15.10
N ILE A 9 -5.97 -4.14 -13.94
CA ILE A 9 -6.64 -3.46 -12.82
C ILE A 9 -7.03 -2.04 -13.22
N CYS A 10 -6.11 -1.30 -13.85
CA CYS A 10 -6.39 0.06 -14.29
C CYS A 10 -7.40 0.13 -15.42
N ARG A 11 -7.40 -0.84 -16.35
CA ARG A 11 -8.47 -0.94 -17.36
C ARG A 11 -9.83 -1.18 -16.71
N ALA A 12 -9.91 -2.10 -15.74
CA ALA A 12 -11.14 -2.41 -15.01
C ALA A 12 -11.63 -1.22 -14.15
N ALA A 13 -10.71 -0.47 -13.53
CA ALA A 13 -11.02 0.74 -12.76
C ALA A 13 -11.62 1.84 -13.63
N ARG A 14 -11.12 2.02 -14.86
CA ARG A 14 -11.67 2.98 -15.83
C ARG A 14 -13.08 2.61 -16.29
N THR A 15 -13.39 1.31 -16.39
CA THR A 15 -14.72 0.84 -16.82
C THR A 15 -15.77 0.85 -15.70
N THR A 16 -15.36 0.84 -14.43
CA THR A 16 -16.28 0.77 -13.28
C THR A 16 -16.79 2.14 -12.80
N GLY A 17 -16.41 3.24 -13.47
CA GLY A 17 -16.98 4.58 -13.23
C GLY A 17 -16.53 5.30 -11.96
N HIS A 18 -15.69 4.68 -11.13
CA HIS A 18 -15.12 5.30 -9.93
C HIS A 18 -13.94 6.20 -10.30
N LYS A 19 -14.19 7.52 -10.44
CA LYS A 19 -13.19 8.53 -10.83
C LYS A 19 -11.90 8.47 -10.00
N ALA A 20 -12.01 8.30 -8.69
CA ALA A 20 -10.87 8.19 -7.78
C ALA A 20 -9.94 6.99 -8.08
N HIS A 21 -10.49 5.83 -8.46
CA HIS A 21 -9.69 4.67 -8.84
C HIS A 21 -9.01 4.87 -10.21
N ALA A 22 -9.65 5.62 -11.11
CA ALA A 22 -9.06 5.96 -12.40
C ALA A 22 -7.90 6.96 -12.26
N GLU A 23 -8.02 7.94 -11.37
CA GLU A 23 -6.96 8.91 -11.05
C GLU A 23 -5.73 8.23 -10.43
N LEU A 24 -5.94 7.26 -9.54
CA LEU A 24 -4.87 6.47 -8.93
C LEU A 24 -4.00 5.76 -9.99
N CYS A 25 -4.62 5.33 -11.08
CA CYS A 25 -3.97 4.65 -12.19
C CYS A 25 -3.12 5.54 -13.09
N SER A 26 -3.14 6.86 -12.89
CA SER A 26 -2.18 7.78 -13.51
C SER A 26 -0.77 7.58 -12.95
N SER A 27 -0.63 7.07 -11.71
CA SER A 27 0.65 6.84 -11.05
C SER A 27 1.06 5.36 -11.13
N HIS A 28 1.81 4.99 -12.17
CA HIS A 28 2.26 3.60 -12.37
C HIS A 28 3.06 3.05 -11.18
N GLU A 29 3.97 3.85 -10.63
CA GLU A 29 4.81 3.49 -9.47
C GLU A 29 3.96 3.13 -8.25
N LEU A 30 2.97 3.96 -7.96
CA LEU A 30 2.06 3.74 -6.83
C LEU A 30 1.26 2.46 -7.00
N VAL A 31 0.65 2.23 -8.18
CA VAL A 31 -0.17 1.02 -8.39
C VAL A 31 0.67 -0.24 -8.22
N LYS A 32 1.93 -0.22 -8.68
CA LYS A 32 2.85 -1.33 -8.47
C LYS A 32 3.07 -1.61 -6.97
N GLU A 33 3.37 -0.59 -6.18
CA GLU A 33 3.60 -0.74 -4.73
C GLU A 33 2.33 -1.18 -3.98
N ILE A 34 1.15 -0.73 -4.42
CA ILE A 34 -0.14 -1.23 -3.91
C ILE A 34 -0.26 -2.74 -4.17
N MET A 35 0.08 -3.22 -5.37
CA MET A 35 0.02 -4.65 -5.68
C MET A 35 0.95 -5.49 -4.82
N ASP A 36 2.16 -4.99 -4.59
CA ASP A 36 3.13 -5.64 -3.71
C ASP A 36 2.64 -5.65 -2.25
N GLY A 37 2.00 -4.58 -1.79
CA GLY A 37 1.37 -4.50 -0.47
C GLY A 37 0.19 -5.47 -0.29
N VAL A 38 -0.65 -5.64 -1.32
CA VAL A 38 -1.71 -6.67 -1.31
C VAL A 38 -1.12 -8.07 -1.18
N LYS A 39 -0.06 -8.36 -1.95
CA LYS A 39 0.62 -9.66 -1.90
C LYS A 39 1.21 -9.91 -0.52
N MET A 40 1.85 -8.91 0.08
CA MET A 40 2.37 -8.97 1.44
C MET A 40 1.26 -9.25 2.46
N GLY A 41 0.14 -8.52 2.39
CA GLY A 41 -1.00 -8.73 3.29
C GLY A 41 -1.62 -10.11 3.18
N LEU A 42 -1.69 -10.69 1.98
CA LEU A 42 -2.18 -12.06 1.76
C LEU A 42 -1.20 -13.13 2.27
N GLN A 43 0.11 -12.89 2.15
CA GLN A 43 1.11 -13.78 2.76
C GLN A 43 0.98 -13.78 4.28
N GLU A 44 0.81 -12.61 4.88
CA GLU A 44 0.61 -12.47 6.32
C GLU A 44 -0.70 -13.10 6.78
N CYS A 45 -1.78 -12.95 6.00
CA CYS A 45 -3.05 -13.63 6.26
C CYS A 45 -2.89 -15.15 6.36
N GLY A 46 -2.15 -15.76 5.44
CA GLY A 46 -1.85 -17.19 5.49
C GLY A 46 -0.98 -17.57 6.69
N HIS A 47 -0.05 -16.70 7.08
CA HIS A 47 0.79 -16.92 8.25
C HIS A 47 0.00 -16.88 9.56
N GLN A 48 -0.85 -15.87 9.74
CA GLN A 48 -1.68 -15.69 10.93
C GLN A 48 -2.72 -16.80 11.09
N LEU A 49 -3.31 -17.26 9.98
CA LEU A 49 -4.40 -18.24 10.01
C LEU A 49 -3.95 -19.68 9.71
N ARG A 50 -2.65 -19.96 9.79
CA ARG A 50 -2.07 -21.27 9.44
C ARG A 50 -2.66 -22.47 10.20
N PHE A 51 -3.19 -22.25 11.39
CA PHE A 51 -3.81 -23.27 12.24
C PHE A 51 -5.33 -23.19 12.30
N HIS A 52 -5.96 -22.34 11.48
CA HIS A 52 -7.40 -22.24 11.38
C HIS A 52 -7.94 -23.12 10.26
N GLN A 53 -9.20 -23.59 10.39
CA GLN A 53 -9.88 -24.36 9.35
C GLN A 53 -9.94 -23.60 8.01
N TRP A 54 -10.08 -22.28 8.08
CA TRP A 54 -9.88 -21.37 6.97
C TRP A 54 -8.50 -20.71 7.09
N ASN A 55 -7.56 -21.11 6.23
CA ASN A 55 -6.13 -20.79 6.34
C ASN A 55 -5.65 -19.77 5.29
N CYS A 56 -6.56 -18.95 4.74
CA CYS A 56 -6.26 -17.96 3.70
C CYS A 56 -5.60 -18.52 2.41
N SER A 57 -5.55 -19.85 2.22
CA SER A 57 -4.94 -20.50 1.04
C SER A 57 -5.80 -20.45 -0.23
N GLN A 58 -7.01 -19.88 -0.13
CA GLN A 58 -7.97 -19.81 -1.22
C GLN A 58 -7.37 -19.08 -2.44
N LYS A 59 -7.52 -19.65 -3.64
CA LYS A 59 -7.10 -18.99 -4.89
C LYS A 59 -7.72 -17.59 -4.98
N TYR A 60 -7.00 -16.61 -5.51
CA TYR A 60 -7.46 -15.20 -5.58
C TYR A 60 -8.87 -15.02 -6.20
N ARG A 61 -9.26 -15.83 -7.19
CA ARG A 61 -10.63 -15.81 -7.76
C ARG A 61 -11.70 -16.18 -6.72
N SER A 62 -11.37 -17.04 -5.77
CA SER A 62 -12.21 -17.39 -4.63
C SER A 62 -12.22 -16.27 -3.59
N ILE A 63 -11.10 -15.57 -3.38
CA ILE A 63 -11.05 -14.38 -2.51
C ILE A 63 -11.97 -13.29 -3.06
N GLY A 64 -11.93 -12.99 -4.37
CA GLY A 64 -12.83 -12.00 -4.97
C GLY A 64 -14.32 -12.32 -4.77
N LYS A 65 -14.72 -13.59 -4.95
CA LYS A 65 -16.09 -14.07 -4.66
C LYS A 65 -16.41 -14.13 -3.16
N MET A 66 -15.40 -14.29 -2.33
CA MET A 66 -15.54 -14.26 -0.88
C MET A 66 -15.74 -12.82 -0.39
N MET A 67 -15.10 -11.84 -1.03
CA MET A 67 -15.26 -10.42 -0.71
C MET A 67 -16.67 -9.90 -0.96
N THR A 68 -17.46 -10.56 -1.82
CA THR A 68 -18.88 -10.24 -2.00
C THR A 68 -19.76 -10.76 -0.87
N ARG A 69 -19.21 -11.58 0.05
CA ARG A 69 -19.91 -12.10 1.22
C ARG A 69 -19.41 -11.40 2.48
N SER A 70 -20.34 -10.94 3.31
CA SER A 70 -20.03 -10.33 4.61
C SER A 70 -19.74 -11.41 5.65
N THR A 71 -18.49 -11.88 5.69
CA THR A 71 -18.00 -12.87 6.65
C THR A 71 -16.88 -12.28 7.52
N LYS A 72 -16.59 -12.91 8.67
CA LYS A 72 -15.49 -12.47 9.55
C LYS A 72 -14.14 -12.58 8.85
N GLU A 73 -13.99 -13.61 8.04
CA GLU A 73 -12.81 -13.89 7.25
C GLU A 73 -12.62 -12.83 6.15
N THR A 74 -13.72 -12.39 5.51
CA THR A 74 -13.67 -11.27 4.55
C THR A 74 -13.20 -9.98 5.23
N ALA A 75 -13.75 -9.67 6.41
CA ALA A 75 -13.35 -8.49 7.16
C ALA A 75 -11.86 -8.52 7.54
N PHE A 76 -11.36 -9.68 7.97
CA PHE A 76 -9.94 -9.88 8.26
C PHE A 76 -9.06 -9.68 7.03
N VAL A 77 -9.44 -10.25 5.88
CA VAL A 77 -8.68 -10.09 4.62
C VAL A 77 -8.67 -8.63 4.17
N GLN A 78 -9.79 -7.90 4.24
CA GLN A 78 -9.83 -6.47 3.92
C GLN A 78 -8.90 -5.66 4.83
N ALA A 79 -8.93 -5.94 6.14
CA ALA A 79 -8.11 -5.23 7.11
C ALA A 79 -6.61 -5.48 6.88
N ILE A 80 -6.20 -6.75 6.77
CA ILE A 80 -4.78 -7.11 6.61
C ILE A 80 -4.21 -6.68 5.26
N THR A 81 -5.01 -6.71 4.19
CA THR A 81 -4.58 -6.19 2.88
C THR A 81 -4.48 -4.67 2.88
N SER A 82 -5.41 -3.96 3.52
CA SER A 82 -5.34 -2.50 3.69
C SER A 82 -4.12 -2.06 4.51
N ALA A 83 -3.81 -2.81 5.57
CA ALA A 83 -2.59 -2.62 6.36
C ALA A 83 -1.33 -2.86 5.52
N GLY A 84 -1.30 -3.97 4.75
CA GLY A 84 -0.18 -4.30 3.87
C GLY A 84 0.07 -3.25 2.78
N ILE A 85 -1.00 -2.74 2.15
CA ILE A 85 -0.90 -1.64 1.17
C ILE A 85 -0.32 -0.39 1.84
N SER A 86 -0.88 0.03 2.98
CA SER A 86 -0.45 1.26 3.65
C SER A 86 1.00 1.20 4.07
N PHE A 87 1.43 0.05 4.61
CA PHE A 87 2.82 -0.20 4.99
C PHE A 87 3.75 -0.17 3.79
N GLN A 88 3.42 -0.88 2.70
CA GLN A 88 4.27 -0.94 1.52
C GLN A 88 4.39 0.43 0.84
N VAL A 89 3.28 1.17 0.71
CA VAL A 89 3.29 2.52 0.13
C VAL A 89 4.09 3.49 1.00
N ALA A 90 3.91 3.49 2.32
CA ALA A 90 4.69 4.33 3.23
C ALA A 90 6.19 4.00 3.15
N GLN A 91 6.54 2.72 3.07
CA GLN A 91 7.91 2.26 2.93
C GLN A 91 8.53 2.68 1.59
N ALA A 92 7.79 2.57 0.49
CA ALA A 92 8.22 2.99 -0.84
C ALA A 92 8.39 4.52 -0.92
N CYS A 93 7.49 5.28 -0.30
CA CYS A 93 7.61 6.73 -0.17
C CYS A 93 8.87 7.15 0.58
N ARG A 94 9.16 6.50 1.72
CA ARG A 94 10.39 6.75 2.48
C ARG A 94 11.66 6.45 1.68
N LYS A 95 11.60 5.50 0.75
CA LYS A 95 12.72 5.14 -0.13
C LYS A 95 12.83 6.03 -1.37
N GLY A 96 11.89 6.97 -1.59
CA GLY A 96 11.85 7.80 -2.79
C GLY A 96 11.48 7.02 -4.07
N GLN A 97 10.78 5.88 -3.95
CA GLN A 97 10.39 5.05 -5.10
C GLN A 97 9.08 5.50 -5.76
N ILE A 98 8.34 6.41 -5.13
CA ILE A 98 7.11 6.99 -5.65
C ILE A 98 7.32 8.50 -5.75
N SER A 99 7.33 9.00 -6.97
CA SER A 99 7.53 10.43 -7.28
C SER A 99 6.43 11.36 -6.75
N SER A 100 5.24 10.83 -6.45
CA SER A 100 4.06 11.60 -6.00
C SER A 100 3.94 11.80 -4.47
N CYS A 101 4.90 11.30 -3.68
CA CYS A 101 4.92 11.50 -2.23
C CYS A 101 6.28 12.01 -1.77
N PHE A 102 6.27 12.77 -0.68
CA PHE A 102 7.47 13.32 -0.05
C PHE A 102 7.35 13.15 1.46
N CYS A 103 8.48 12.94 2.12
CA CYS A 103 8.54 12.87 3.57
C CYS A 103 9.27 14.13 4.08
N LYS A 104 8.79 14.73 5.17
CA LYS A 104 9.32 16.02 5.68
C LYS A 104 10.83 15.99 6.02
N HIS A 105 11.37 14.81 6.32
CA HIS A 105 12.80 14.58 6.62
C HIS A 105 13.76 15.04 5.50
N ASP A 106 13.34 15.07 4.24
CA ASP A 106 14.21 15.54 3.14
C ASP A 106 14.47 17.06 3.18
N LYS A 107 13.54 17.86 3.71
CA LYS A 107 13.72 19.32 3.81
C LYS A 107 14.69 19.72 4.92
N GLN A 108 14.81 18.90 5.96
CA GLN A 108 15.66 19.20 7.12
C GLN A 108 17.14 18.87 6.85
N ARG A 109 17.42 17.82 6.05
CA ARG A 109 18.79 17.44 5.66
C ARG A 109 19.50 18.44 4.76
N GLN A 110 18.77 19.22 3.96
CA GLN A 110 19.36 20.27 3.13
C GLN A 110 19.68 21.54 3.92
N ALA A 111 19.02 21.80 5.05
CA ALA A 111 19.26 22.96 5.90
C ALA A 111 20.38 22.75 6.94
N SER A 112 20.88 21.52 7.10
CA SER A 112 21.80 21.14 8.18
C SER A 112 23.25 20.95 7.74
N ALA A 113 23.67 21.46 6.57
CA ALA A 113 25.06 21.32 6.11
C ALA A 113 26.07 22.14 6.95
N ASP A 114 25.61 23.14 7.72
CA ASP A 114 26.47 24.07 8.48
C ASP A 114 26.21 24.08 10.01
N ALA A 115 25.47 23.12 10.55
CA ALA A 115 25.16 23.06 11.99
C ALA A 115 25.92 21.91 12.69
N VAL A 116 26.70 22.26 13.72
CA VAL A 116 27.39 21.36 14.66
C VAL A 116 26.45 20.22 15.07
N GLN A 117 26.88 18.97 14.87
CA GLN A 117 26.14 17.75 15.24
C GLN A 117 25.98 17.62 16.75
N THR A 118 25.01 18.35 17.32
CA THR A 118 24.40 17.97 18.59
C THR A 118 23.29 16.98 18.26
N PHE A 119 23.23 15.85 18.97
CA PHE A 119 22.12 14.92 18.77
C PHE A 119 20.82 15.67 19.11
N GLN A 120 19.99 15.89 18.10
CA GLN A 120 18.66 16.45 18.26
C GLN A 120 17.71 15.25 18.24
N TRP A 121 16.85 15.12 19.26
CA TRP A 121 15.67 14.26 19.13
C TRP A 121 14.76 14.88 18.09
N ASP A 122 14.96 14.53 16.82
CA ASP A 122 13.95 14.75 15.81
C ASP A 122 12.84 13.73 16.00
N ASP A 123 11.60 14.17 15.84
CA ASP A 123 10.45 13.28 15.88
C ASP A 123 10.54 12.29 14.70
N CYS A 124 10.34 11.01 14.97
CA CYS A 124 10.21 9.95 13.96
C CYS A 124 8.85 10.08 13.28
N SER A 125 8.61 11.23 12.65
CA SER A 125 7.44 11.52 11.86
C SER A 125 7.48 10.65 10.60
N HIS A 126 6.77 9.52 10.63
CA HIS A 126 6.44 8.69 9.46
C HIS A 126 5.43 9.35 8.52
N THR A 127 5.16 10.66 8.69
CA THR A 127 4.17 11.37 7.88
C THR A 127 4.78 11.67 6.51
N CYS A 128 4.64 10.73 5.59
CA CYS A 128 4.82 10.97 4.17
C CYS A 128 3.47 11.46 3.62
N SER A 129 3.44 12.72 3.19
CA SER A 129 2.26 13.35 2.60
C SER A 129 2.32 13.21 1.08
N ARG A 130 1.15 13.07 0.44
CA ARG A 130 1.02 13.28 -1.00
C ARG A 130 0.66 14.73 -1.24
N ASP A 131 1.24 15.34 -2.27
CA ASP A 131 0.79 16.65 -2.75
C ASP A 131 -0.55 16.42 -3.41
N LEU A 132 -1.62 16.69 -2.67
CA LEU A 132 -2.93 16.96 -3.26
C LEU A 132 -2.87 18.41 -3.74
N GLY A 133 -2.18 18.62 -4.87
CA GLY A 133 -2.11 19.95 -5.50
C GLY A 133 -3.51 20.52 -5.66
N THR A 134 -3.78 21.62 -4.96
CA THR A 134 -4.87 22.56 -5.25
C THR A 134 -4.54 23.37 -6.49
#